data_AF-A0A3D0RDC9-F1
#
_entry.id   AF-A0A3D0RDC9-F1
#
_cell.length_a   1.000
_cell.length_b   1.000
_cell.length_c   1.000
_cell.angle_alpha   90.00
_cell.angle_beta   90.00
_cell.angle_gamma   90.00
#
_symmetry.space_group_name_H-M   'P 1'
#
loop_
_entity.id
_entity.type
_entity.pdbx_description
1 polymer ?
#
loop_
_entity_poly.entity_id
_entity_poly.type
_entity_poly.pdbx_seq_one_letter_code
_entity_poly.pdbx_strand_id
1 'polypeptide(L)'
;MLQNDMSNESLTSEESLAANGRSFHWARRFLGERMGHDAARLYAFCRVLDDMADGDITGGPERLLVIREDLLASRPGQDPALAGFYDFMQEKAFPPDVIVALIDGLLDDQKEEVALTSEADLLRYAYRVAGTVGLLMCHVLDCRDEQARAHAIDLGIAMQLTNIARDVLEDAEM
;
A
#
# COMPACT_ATOMS: atom_id res chain seq x y z
N MET A 1 30.49 8.76 -0.73
CA MET A 1 30.35 7.79 0.36
C MET A 1 29.00 7.16 0.12
N LEU A 2 28.97 5.91 -0.35
CA LEU A 2 27.76 5.23 -0.80
C LEU A 2 26.77 5.17 0.36
N GLN A 3 25.61 5.84 0.24
CA GLN A 3 24.43 5.46 1.00
C GLN A 3 24.16 3.99 0.62
N ASN A 4 24.26 3.09 1.59
CA ASN A 4 23.57 1.82 1.48
C ASN A 4 22.08 2.19 1.46
N ASP A 5 21.49 2.35 0.27
CA ASP A 5 20.03 2.30 0.16
C ASP A 5 19.62 0.87 0.49
N MET A 6 19.27 0.67 1.76
CA MET A 6 18.70 -0.59 2.21
C MET A 6 17.30 -0.68 1.59
N SER A 7 17.14 -1.56 0.61
CA SER A 7 15.82 -1.89 0.04
C SER A 7 14.82 -2.21 1.16
N ASN A 8 13.57 -1.75 1.03
CA ASN A 8 12.50 -2.08 1.97
C ASN A 8 12.23 -3.59 2.06
N GLU A 9 12.69 -4.39 1.10
CA GLU A 9 12.65 -5.86 1.18
C GLU A 9 13.52 -6.43 2.31
N SER A 10 14.50 -5.65 2.80
CA SER A 10 15.45 -6.06 3.84
C SER A 10 15.16 -5.46 5.23
N LEU A 11 14.25 -4.49 5.31
CA LEU A 11 13.90 -3.81 6.55
C LEU A 11 12.87 -4.60 7.35
N THR A 12 12.93 -4.51 8.67
CA THR A 12 11.78 -4.90 9.50
C THR A 12 10.62 -3.95 9.28
N SER A 13 9.40 -4.39 9.60
CA SER A 13 8.20 -3.57 9.44
C SER A 13 8.25 -2.26 10.24
N GLU A 14 8.81 -2.30 11.45
CA GLU A 14 9.07 -1.12 12.28
C GLU A 14 10.06 -0.14 11.67
N GLU A 15 11.15 -0.65 11.09
CA GLU A 15 12.19 0.17 10.44
C GLU A 15 11.64 0.85 9.19
N SER A 16 10.93 0.11 8.34
CA SER A 16 10.29 0.66 7.14
C SER A 16 9.29 1.77 7.51
N LEU A 17 8.43 1.54 8.51
CA LEU A 17 7.47 2.56 8.97
C LEU A 17 8.17 3.80 9.55
N ALA A 18 9.24 3.62 10.33
CA ALA A 18 9.97 4.73 10.92
C ALA A 18 10.71 5.59 9.88
N ALA A 19 11.27 4.94 8.85
CA ALA A 19 12.01 5.61 7.78
C ALA A 19 11.10 6.38 6.82
N ASN A 20 10.01 5.74 6.37
CA ASN A 20 9.20 6.23 5.23
C ASN A 20 7.87 6.86 5.65
N GLY A 21 7.35 6.53 6.84
CA GLY A 21 5.99 6.87 7.26
C GLY A 21 5.93 7.71 8.51
N ARG A 22 6.69 8.82 8.62
CA ARG A 22 6.87 9.59 9.88
C ARG A 22 5.57 9.93 10.62
N SER A 23 4.54 10.41 9.89
CA SER A 23 3.23 10.73 10.47
C SER A 23 2.52 9.49 11.00
N PHE A 24 2.55 8.39 10.25
CA PHE A 24 1.95 7.11 10.64
C PHE A 24 2.72 6.43 11.78
N HIS A 25 4.06 6.54 11.78
CA HIS A 25 4.91 6.05 12.86
C HIS A 25 4.56 6.72 14.18
N TRP A 26 4.32 8.04 14.17
CA TRP A 26 3.83 8.75 15.34
C TRP A 26 2.42 8.30 15.73
N ALA A 27 1.49 8.21 14.77
CA ALA A 27 0.11 7.81 15.02
C ALA A 27 -0.03 6.37 15.57
N ARG A 28 0.86 5.45 15.20
CA ARG A 28 0.94 4.06 15.70
C ARG A 28 0.93 4.01 17.23
N ARG A 29 1.50 5.01 17.92
CA ARG A 29 1.57 5.06 19.39
C ARG A 29 0.19 5.01 20.06
N PHE A 30 -0.87 5.41 19.36
CA PHE A 30 -2.24 5.39 19.87
C PHE A 30 -2.96 4.04 19.70
N LEU A 31 -2.39 3.11 18.92
CA LEU A 31 -3.01 1.81 18.62
C LEU A 31 -2.65 0.70 19.64
N GLY A 32 -1.72 0.98 20.55
CA GLY A 32 -1.14 -0.04 21.42
C GLY A 32 -0.16 -0.96 20.68
N GLU A 33 0.42 -1.92 21.39
CA GLU A 33 1.54 -2.73 20.89
C GLU A 33 1.14 -3.65 19.72
N ARG A 34 0.09 -4.46 19.91
CA ARG A 34 -0.38 -5.44 18.90
C ARG A 34 -0.83 -4.77 17.60
N MET A 35 -1.85 -3.92 17.68
CA MET A 35 -2.42 -3.28 16.47
C MET A 35 -1.42 -2.31 15.84
N GLY A 36 -0.55 -1.69 16.64
CA GLY A 36 0.54 -0.89 16.12
C GLY A 36 1.54 -1.72 15.31
N HIS A 37 1.94 -2.90 15.77
CA HIS A 37 2.80 -3.82 15.01
C HIS A 37 2.12 -4.30 13.72
N ASP A 38 0.84 -4.65 13.79
CA ASP A 38 0.08 -5.08 12.62
C ASP A 38 -0.07 -3.96 11.57
N ALA A 39 -0.27 -2.71 12.01
CA ALA A 39 -0.27 -1.55 11.12
C ALA A 39 1.09 -1.33 10.45
N ALA A 40 2.20 -1.56 11.18
CA ALA A 40 3.54 -1.48 10.60
C ALA A 40 3.78 -2.58 9.56
N ARG A 41 3.29 -3.80 9.78
CA ARG A 41 3.36 -4.91 8.80
C ARG A 41 2.62 -4.57 7.51
N LEU A 42 1.39 -4.05 7.63
CA LEU A 42 0.62 -3.60 6.47
C LEU A 42 1.35 -2.48 5.72
N TYR A 43 1.83 -1.47 6.45
CA TYR A 43 2.58 -0.36 5.85
C TYR A 43 3.81 -0.84 5.08
N ALA A 44 4.63 -1.71 5.69
CA ALA A 44 5.86 -2.21 5.07
C ALA A 44 5.58 -3.01 3.81
N PHE A 45 4.51 -3.82 3.80
CA PHE A 45 4.07 -4.51 2.59
C PHE A 45 3.64 -3.54 1.49
N CYS A 46 2.79 -2.55 1.81
CA CYS A 46 2.40 -1.51 0.85
C CYS A 46 3.61 -0.78 0.29
N ARG A 47 4.60 -0.42 1.12
CA ARG A 47 5.82 0.27 0.68
C ARG A 47 6.69 -0.60 -0.24
N VAL A 48 6.78 -1.90 0.01
CA VAL A 48 7.47 -2.82 -0.91
C VAL A 48 6.77 -2.88 -2.27
N LEU A 49 5.43 -2.89 -2.31
CA LEU A 49 4.70 -2.87 -3.58
C LEU A 49 4.89 -1.55 -4.34
N ASP A 50 4.93 -0.43 -3.60
CA ASP A 50 5.18 0.93 -4.11
C ASP A 50 6.59 1.04 -4.71
N ASP A 51 7.62 0.62 -3.97
CA ASP A 51 9.01 0.54 -4.47
C ASP A 51 9.15 -0.38 -5.70
N MET A 52 8.35 -1.46 -5.77
CA MET A 52 8.29 -2.30 -6.97
C MET A 52 7.68 -1.55 -8.16
N ALA A 53 6.71 -0.68 -7.90
CA ALA A 53 6.05 0.06 -8.96
C ALA A 53 6.91 1.20 -9.50
N ASP A 54 7.60 1.92 -8.61
CA ASP A 54 8.49 3.03 -8.92
C ASP A 54 9.80 2.59 -9.61
N GLY A 55 10.08 1.28 -9.63
CA GLY A 55 11.27 0.72 -10.25
C GLY A 55 12.51 0.69 -9.34
N ASP A 56 12.35 1.01 -8.05
CA ASP A 56 13.40 0.92 -7.03
C ASP A 56 13.78 -0.52 -6.70
N ILE A 57 12.89 -1.48 -6.97
CA ILE A 57 13.14 -2.92 -6.85
C ILE A 57 13.32 -3.55 -8.23
N THR A 58 14.39 -4.34 -8.37
CA THR A 58 14.73 -5.03 -9.63
C THR A 58 13.59 -5.94 -10.09
N GLY A 59 13.08 -5.70 -11.30
CA GLY A 59 11.97 -6.44 -11.90
C GLY A 59 10.64 -6.23 -11.16
N GLY A 60 10.51 -5.13 -10.41
CA GLY A 60 9.33 -4.82 -9.60
C GLY A 60 8.00 -4.88 -10.35
N PRO A 61 7.85 -4.23 -11.53
CA PRO A 61 6.61 -4.30 -12.31
C PRO A 61 6.19 -5.73 -12.68
N GLU A 62 7.13 -6.57 -13.13
CA GLU A 62 6.86 -7.95 -13.48
C GLU A 62 6.50 -8.79 -12.25
N ARG A 63 7.16 -8.52 -11.11
CA ARG A 63 6.85 -9.16 -9.83
C ARG A 63 5.45 -8.79 -9.33
N LEU A 64 5.03 -7.53 -9.46
CA LEU A 64 3.67 -7.09 -9.14
C LEU A 64 2.62 -7.85 -9.95
N LEU A 65 2.85 -8.05 -11.26
CA LEU A 65 1.97 -8.85 -12.11
C LEU A 65 1.86 -10.31 -11.62
N VAL A 66 2.97 -10.92 -11.23
CA VAL A 66 2.98 -12.29 -10.66
C VAL A 66 2.22 -12.36 -9.34
N ILE A 67 2.49 -11.43 -8.41
CA ILE A 67 1.80 -11.34 -7.11
C ILE A 67 0.29 -11.19 -7.34
N ARG A 68 -0.11 -10.34 -8.27
CA ARG A 68 -1.51 -10.12 -8.65
C ARG A 68 -2.17 -11.39 -9.17
N GLU A 69 -1.52 -12.13 -10.05
CA GLU A 69 -2.03 -13.41 -10.58
C GLU A 69 -2.15 -14.47 -9.48
N ASP A 70 -1.19 -14.52 -8.56
CA ASP A 70 -1.24 -15.42 -7.41
C ASP A 70 -2.40 -15.10 -6.46
N LEU A 71 -2.63 -13.82 -6.15
CA LEU A 71 -3.77 -13.37 -5.35
C LEU A 71 -5.12 -13.71 -6.01
N LEU A 72 -5.26 -13.46 -7.32
CA LEU A 72 -6.46 -13.83 -8.07
C LEU A 72 -6.73 -15.33 -8.04
N ALA A 73 -5.67 -16.13 -8.00
CA ALA A 73 -5.76 -17.59 -7.89
C ALA A 73 -5.77 -18.10 -6.44
N SER A 74 -5.81 -17.21 -5.45
CA SER A 74 -5.75 -17.55 -4.01
C SER A 74 -4.55 -18.44 -3.64
N ARG A 75 -3.38 -18.11 -4.19
CA ARG A 75 -2.10 -18.77 -3.90
C ARG A 75 -1.22 -17.84 -3.05
N PRO A 76 -0.38 -18.41 -2.18
CA PRO A 76 0.65 -17.65 -1.45
C PRO A 76 1.75 -17.08 -2.33
N GLY A 77 1.82 -17.52 -3.59
CA GLY A 77 2.86 -17.15 -4.54
C GLY A 77 4.26 -17.63 -4.14
N GLN A 78 5.23 -17.28 -4.97
CA GLN A 78 6.66 -17.52 -4.71
C GLN A 78 7.46 -16.23 -4.56
N ASP A 79 6.85 -15.08 -4.86
CA ASP A 79 7.49 -13.79 -4.60
C ASP A 79 7.71 -13.62 -3.10
N PRO A 80 8.93 -13.28 -2.64
CA PRO A 80 9.23 -13.13 -1.22
C PRO A 80 8.30 -12.14 -0.50
N ALA A 81 7.85 -11.08 -1.16
CA ALA A 81 6.97 -10.07 -0.58
C ALA A 81 5.61 -10.67 -0.24
N LEU A 82 4.97 -11.38 -1.18
CA LEU A 82 3.68 -12.03 -0.94
C LEU A 82 3.83 -13.21 0.01
N ALA A 83 4.86 -14.06 -0.19
CA ALA A 83 5.07 -15.25 0.63
C ALA A 83 5.28 -14.89 2.11
N GLY A 84 6.02 -13.82 2.41
CA GLY A 84 6.23 -13.33 3.78
C GLY A 84 5.01 -12.62 4.39
N PHE A 85 4.12 -12.10 3.55
CA PHE A 85 2.90 -11.41 3.98
C PHE A 85 1.66 -12.32 4.07
N TYR A 86 1.68 -13.48 3.40
CA TYR A 86 0.50 -14.31 3.21
C TYR A 86 -0.15 -14.77 4.52
N ASP A 87 0.65 -15.20 5.50
CA ASP A 87 0.12 -15.62 6.80
C ASP A 87 -0.59 -14.47 7.53
N PHE A 88 -0.08 -13.24 7.42
CA PHE A 88 -0.72 -12.07 8.00
C PHE A 88 -2.03 -11.72 7.29
N MET A 89 -2.03 -11.82 5.95
CA MET A 89 -3.21 -11.64 5.13
C MET A 89 -4.32 -12.61 5.55
N GLN A 90 -3.99 -13.89 5.79
CA GLN A 90 -4.93 -14.89 6.29
C GLN A 90 -5.38 -14.59 7.73
N GLU A 91 -4.45 -14.26 8.62
CA GLU A 91 -4.73 -13.92 10.03
C GLU A 91 -5.74 -12.78 10.15
N LYS A 92 -5.59 -11.73 9.34
CA LYS A 92 -6.46 -10.55 9.33
C LYS A 92 -7.67 -10.67 8.39
N ALA A 93 -7.80 -11.80 7.70
CA ALA A 93 -8.83 -12.05 6.71
C ALA A 93 -8.93 -10.92 5.67
N PHE A 94 -7.78 -10.45 5.16
CA PHE A 94 -7.75 -9.42 4.13
C PHE A 94 -8.37 -9.94 2.83
N PRO A 95 -9.29 -9.19 2.21
CA PRO A 95 -9.88 -9.58 0.93
C PRO A 95 -8.80 -9.53 -0.18
N PRO A 96 -8.52 -10.62 -0.91
CA PRO A 96 -7.50 -10.63 -1.96
C PRO A 96 -7.77 -9.60 -3.07
N ASP A 97 -9.04 -9.37 -3.40
CA ASP A 97 -9.50 -8.41 -4.39
C ASP A 97 -9.15 -6.96 -4.03
N VAL A 98 -9.10 -6.63 -2.74
CA VAL A 98 -8.69 -5.30 -2.25
C VAL A 98 -7.19 -5.08 -2.47
N ILE A 99 -6.37 -6.11 -2.24
CA ILE A 99 -4.92 -6.03 -2.50
C ILE A 99 -4.65 -6.02 -4.01
N VAL A 100 -5.41 -6.81 -4.80
CA VAL A 100 -5.35 -6.74 -6.26
C VAL A 100 -5.70 -5.35 -6.77
N ALA A 101 -6.72 -4.70 -6.22
CA ALA A 101 -7.09 -3.33 -6.59
C ALA A 101 -5.98 -2.32 -6.25
N LEU A 102 -5.26 -2.51 -5.13
CA LEU A 102 -4.07 -1.73 -4.80
C LEU A 102 -2.98 -1.92 -5.86
N ILE A 103 -2.62 -3.15 -6.19
CA ILE A 103 -1.62 -3.46 -7.22
C ILE A 103 -2.03 -2.90 -8.59
N ASP A 104 -3.31 -3.00 -8.96
CA ASP A 104 -3.83 -2.39 -10.19
C ASP A 104 -3.62 -0.88 -10.23
N GLY A 105 -3.76 -0.20 -9.08
CA GLY A 105 -3.47 1.23 -8.95
C GLY A 105 -1.99 1.55 -9.16
N LEU A 106 -1.12 0.79 -8.49
CA LEU A 106 0.33 0.97 -8.59
C LEU A 106 0.87 0.67 -10.00
N LEU A 107 0.31 -0.33 -10.69
CA LEU A 107 0.66 -0.62 -12.09
C LEU A 107 0.15 0.44 -13.06
N ASP A 108 -0.95 1.13 -12.73
CA ASP A 108 -1.45 2.25 -13.54
C ASP A 108 -0.52 3.47 -13.49
N ASP A 109 0.17 3.70 -12.37
CA ASP A 109 1.13 4.80 -12.19
C ASP A 109 2.39 4.67 -13.05
N GLN A 110 2.72 3.47 -13.54
CA GLN A 110 3.89 3.23 -14.39
C GLN A 110 3.73 3.69 -15.84
N LYS A 111 2.52 4.13 -16.23
CA LYS A 111 2.24 4.51 -17.62
C LYS A 111 2.89 5.86 -17.91
N GLU A 112 3.58 5.96 -19.06
CA GLU A 112 4.23 7.20 -19.52
C GLU A 112 3.27 8.41 -19.59
N GLU A 113 1.98 8.17 -19.76
CA GLU A 113 0.95 9.22 -19.75
C GLU A 113 -0.08 8.95 -18.65
N VAL A 114 -0.19 9.88 -17.70
CA VAL A 114 -1.26 9.92 -16.70
C VAL A 114 -2.58 10.27 -17.38
N ALA A 115 -3.36 9.25 -17.74
CA ALA A 115 -4.62 9.39 -18.47
C ALA A 115 -5.84 9.63 -17.54
N LEU A 116 -5.71 10.50 -16.54
CA LEU A 116 -6.84 10.89 -15.68
C LEU A 116 -7.65 11.98 -16.36
N THR A 117 -8.77 11.59 -16.98
CA THR A 117 -9.58 12.51 -17.81
C THR A 117 -10.76 13.13 -17.08
N SER A 118 -11.04 12.68 -15.86
CA SER A 118 -12.19 13.11 -15.07
C SER A 118 -11.94 13.01 -13.57
N GLU A 119 -12.73 13.73 -12.78
CA GLU A 119 -12.75 13.58 -11.32
C GLU A 119 -13.06 12.14 -10.90
N ALA A 120 -13.91 11.43 -11.65
CA ALA A 120 -14.22 10.03 -11.38
C ALA A 120 -13.00 9.11 -11.59
N ASP A 121 -12.13 9.41 -12.56
CA ASP A 121 -10.89 8.67 -12.77
C ASP A 121 -9.92 8.94 -11.62
N LEU A 122 -9.77 10.20 -11.19
CA LEU A 122 -8.96 10.58 -10.04
C LEU A 122 -9.42 9.89 -8.75
N LEU A 123 -10.74 9.86 -8.49
CA LEU A 123 -11.29 9.18 -7.32
C LEU A 123 -11.10 7.67 -7.38
N ARG A 124 -11.20 7.06 -8.57
CA ARG A 124 -10.92 5.62 -8.76
C ARG A 124 -9.47 5.30 -8.48
N TYR A 125 -8.56 6.15 -8.97
CA TYR A 125 -7.14 6.05 -8.68
C TYR A 125 -6.87 6.16 -7.17
N ALA A 126 -7.34 7.24 -6.53
CA ALA A 126 -7.18 7.45 -5.09
C ALA A 126 -7.78 6.32 -4.24
N TYR A 127 -8.92 5.76 -4.67
CA TYR A 127 -9.47 4.56 -4.05
C TYR A 127 -8.50 3.39 -4.13
N ARG A 128 -7.94 3.10 -5.31
CA ARG A 128 -7.03 1.96 -5.51
C ARG A 128 -5.77 2.09 -4.66
N VAL A 129 -5.08 3.22 -4.70
CA VAL A 129 -3.77 3.37 -4.03
C VAL A 129 -3.86 3.67 -2.53
N ALA A 130 -4.98 4.24 -2.03
CA ALA A 130 -5.10 4.62 -0.63
C ALA A 130 -6.43 4.20 0.04
N GLY A 131 -7.56 4.24 -0.68
CA GLY A 131 -8.84 3.76 -0.16
C GLY A 131 -8.82 2.28 0.22
N THR A 132 -8.16 1.44 -0.59
CA THR A 132 -7.89 0.02 -0.30
C THR A 132 -7.11 -0.15 1.00
N VAL A 133 -6.07 0.66 1.23
CA VAL A 133 -5.27 0.65 2.47
C VAL A 133 -6.14 1.03 3.67
N GLY A 134 -7.03 2.03 3.52
CA GLY A 134 -8.03 2.36 4.54
C GLY A 134 -8.92 1.16 4.89
N LEU A 135 -9.40 0.43 3.88
CA LEU A 135 -10.20 -0.77 4.08
C LEU A 135 -9.41 -1.91 4.76
N LEU A 136 -8.14 -2.13 4.37
CA LEU A 136 -7.26 -3.10 5.02
C LEU A 136 -6.96 -2.71 6.48
N MET A 137 -6.86 -1.41 6.76
CA MET A 137 -6.74 -0.91 8.13
C MET A 137 -7.96 -1.22 9.00
N CYS A 138 -9.18 -1.28 8.46
CA CYS A 138 -10.34 -1.77 9.23
C CYS A 138 -10.12 -3.19 9.76
N HIS A 139 -9.51 -4.07 8.95
CA HIS A 139 -9.18 -5.43 9.36
C HIS A 139 -8.04 -5.46 10.40
N VAL A 140 -6.99 -4.65 10.20
CA VAL A 140 -5.90 -4.49 11.20
C VAL A 140 -6.44 -4.05 12.56
N LEU A 141 -7.42 -3.13 12.55
CA LEU A 141 -8.01 -2.54 13.74
C LEU A 141 -9.16 -3.38 14.35
N ASP A 142 -9.39 -4.61 13.85
CA ASP A 142 -10.48 -5.49 14.27
C ASP A 142 -11.87 -4.80 14.21
N CYS A 143 -12.06 -3.88 13.26
CA CYS A 143 -13.29 -3.11 13.10
C CYS A 143 -14.39 -3.97 12.47
N ARG A 144 -15.50 -4.14 13.20
CA ARG A 144 -16.65 -4.96 12.78
C ARG A 144 -17.84 -4.15 12.24
N ASP A 145 -17.79 -2.83 12.38
CA ASP A 145 -18.85 -1.96 11.88
C ASP A 145 -18.70 -1.79 10.37
N GLU A 146 -19.71 -2.24 9.61
CA GLU A 146 -19.73 -2.11 8.16
C GLU A 146 -19.75 -0.65 7.70
N GLN A 147 -20.37 0.24 8.48
CA GLN A 147 -20.42 1.68 8.14
C GLN A 147 -19.04 2.32 8.24
N ALA A 148 -18.19 1.85 9.17
CA ALA A 148 -16.83 2.35 9.32
C ALA A 148 -15.95 2.06 8.11
N ARG A 149 -16.26 1.02 7.31
CA ARG A 149 -15.50 0.68 6.10
C ARG A 149 -15.59 1.77 5.04
N ALA A 150 -16.79 2.31 4.81
CA ALA A 150 -16.98 3.43 3.88
C ALA A 150 -16.17 4.66 4.33
N HIS A 151 -16.22 4.99 5.62
CA HIS A 151 -15.45 6.11 6.16
C HIS A 151 -13.93 5.89 6.13
N ALA A 152 -13.45 4.66 6.28
CA ALA A 152 -12.04 4.35 6.15
C ALA A 152 -11.56 4.49 4.70
N ILE A 153 -12.39 4.09 3.73
CA ILE A 153 -12.15 4.33 2.31
C ILE A 153 -12.11 5.84 2.03
N ASP A 154 -13.10 6.61 2.51
CA ASP A 154 -13.16 8.06 2.33
C ASP A 154 -11.92 8.75 2.91
N LEU A 155 -11.46 8.31 4.09
CA LEU A 155 -10.25 8.83 4.71
C LEU A 155 -9.01 8.53 3.84
N GLY A 156 -8.87 7.30 3.34
CA GLY A 156 -7.78 6.93 2.43
C GLY A 156 -7.76 7.80 1.17
N ILE A 157 -8.92 7.96 0.53
CA ILE A 157 -9.09 8.84 -0.64
C ILE A 157 -8.69 10.29 -0.29
N ALA A 158 -9.20 10.83 0.82
CA ALA A 158 -8.90 12.18 1.25
C ALA A 158 -7.39 12.39 1.52
N MET A 159 -6.71 11.40 2.08
CA MET A 159 -5.26 11.43 2.28
C MET A 159 -4.51 11.43 0.94
N GLN A 160 -4.93 10.64 -0.05
CA GLN A 160 -4.29 10.66 -1.37
C GLN A 160 -4.51 11.96 -2.12
N LEU A 161 -5.73 12.51 -2.07
CA LEU A 161 -6.00 13.84 -2.62
C LEU A 161 -5.15 14.92 -1.93
N THR A 162 -4.88 14.76 -0.64
CA THR A 162 -3.97 15.65 0.11
C THR A 162 -2.52 15.52 -0.35
N ASN A 163 -2.03 14.30 -0.62
CA ASN A 163 -0.69 14.08 -1.16
C ASN A 163 -0.55 14.72 -2.55
N ILE A 164 -1.49 14.42 -3.47
CA ILE A 164 -1.50 15.01 -4.82
C ILE A 164 -1.51 16.53 -4.75
N ALA A 165 -2.34 17.12 -3.89
CA ALA A 165 -2.40 18.58 -3.75
C ALA A 165 -1.12 19.19 -3.13
N ARG A 166 -0.38 18.43 -2.31
CA ARG A 166 0.88 18.85 -1.70
C ARG A 166 2.02 18.81 -2.73
N ASP A 167 2.05 17.78 -3.57
CA ASP A 167 3.21 17.39 -4.36
C ASP A 167 3.09 17.79 -5.86
N VAL A 168 2.09 18.61 -6.22
CA VAL A 168 1.80 19.04 -7.62
C VAL A 168 3.04 19.54 -8.39
N LEU A 169 3.92 20.29 -7.72
CA LEU A 169 5.12 20.82 -8.37
C LEU A 169 6.17 19.73 -8.60
N GLU A 170 6.45 18.92 -7.58
CA GLU A 170 7.42 17.83 -7.68
C GLU A 170 6.97 16.79 -8.73
N ASP A 171 5.69 16.41 -8.72
CA ASP A 171 5.12 15.44 -9.68
C ASP A 171 5.14 15.97 -11.12
N ALA A 172 5.08 17.30 -11.32
CA ALA A 172 5.16 17.90 -12.66
C ALA A 172 6.60 18.02 -13.20
N GLU A 173 7.61 17.83 -12.35
CA GLU A 173 9.04 17.90 -12.71
C GLU A 173 9.66 16.51 -12.98
N MET A 174 8.95 15.42 -12.65
CA MET A 174 9.33 14.03 -12.93
C MET A 174 9.14 13.63 -14.39
#